data_AF-A0A087URK1-F1
#
_entry.id   AF-A0A087URK1-F1
#
_cell.length_a   1.000
_cell.length_b   1.000
_cell.length_c   1.000
_cell.angle_alpha   90.00
_cell.angle_beta   90.00
_cell.angle_gamma   90.00
#
_symmetry.space_group_name_H-M   'P 1'
#
loop_
_entity.id
_entity.type
_entity.pdbx_description
1 polymer ?
#
loop_
_entity_poly.entity_id
_entity_poly.type
_entity_poly.pdbx_seq_one_letter_code
_entity_poly.pdbx_strand_id
1 'polypeptide(L)'
;MFFDFCQESGYDKILQVLGSSPRDFLQNLDALHDHLATIYPGMRAPSFRCTERPEDGTLILHYYSEREGLEPIVIGLVKAVASKLHKTEVEVEVVQRKSSTCDHVQFAIRDRNPSKNQTDQETEEFETLSMENKISPATFCRAFPFHIMFDRSHFVRQAGTSVARVLPALTQPTCRVTELFTMVRPHVNFTFNNILAHINTVFVLKTLDKENSGKSIRLKGQMLYVPETDLMLFLCSPSVLNLDDLNRRGLYLSDIPLHDATRDLVLLSEQFEAEYKLTRNLEILTDKLQQTYRELEDEKKK
;
A
#
# COMPACT_ATOMS: atom_id res chain seq x y z
N MET A 1 -3.35 10.26 -27.37
CA MET A 1 -3.02 10.97 -26.11
C MET A 1 -2.30 9.98 -25.19
N PHE A 2 -1.51 10.38 -24.18
CA PHE A 2 -0.76 9.42 -23.32
C PHE A 2 -1.68 8.38 -22.65
N PHE A 3 -2.88 8.80 -22.22
CA PHE A 3 -3.87 7.90 -21.64
C PHE A 3 -4.32 6.79 -22.61
N ASP A 4 -4.56 7.13 -23.88
CA ASP A 4 -4.96 6.16 -24.92
C ASP A 4 -3.87 5.10 -25.12
N PHE A 5 -2.61 5.55 -25.17
CA PHE A 5 -1.46 4.67 -25.29
C PHE A 5 -1.38 3.68 -24.10
N CYS A 6 -1.69 4.12 -22.88
CA CYS A 6 -1.74 3.22 -21.72
C CYS A 6 -2.83 2.15 -21.87
N GLN A 7 -4.01 2.52 -22.37
CA GLN A 7 -5.09 1.57 -22.62
C GLN A 7 -4.70 0.55 -23.70
N GLU A 8 -4.15 1.02 -24.82
CA GLU A 8 -3.66 0.19 -25.93
C GLU A 8 -2.50 -0.72 -25.51
N SER A 9 -1.67 -0.29 -24.55
CA SER A 9 -0.56 -1.07 -23.99
C SER A 9 -1.00 -2.17 -23.00
N GLY A 10 -2.31 -2.37 -22.82
CA GLY A 10 -2.86 -3.43 -21.98
C GLY A 10 -3.16 -3.04 -20.53
N TYR A 11 -3.04 -1.75 -20.17
CA TYR A 11 -3.37 -1.26 -18.83
C TYR A 11 -4.85 -0.84 -18.67
N ASP A 12 -5.68 -1.05 -19.69
CA ASP A 12 -7.10 -0.67 -19.66
C ASP A 12 -7.84 -1.23 -18.43
N LYS A 13 -7.67 -2.52 -18.15
CA LYS A 13 -8.34 -3.18 -17.02
C LYS A 13 -7.98 -2.57 -15.67
N ILE A 14 -6.70 -2.26 -15.43
CA ILE A 14 -6.26 -1.70 -14.15
C ILE A 14 -6.69 -0.24 -14.00
N LEU A 15 -6.71 0.51 -15.10
CA LEU A 15 -7.19 1.90 -15.11
C LEU A 15 -8.69 1.99 -14.81
N GLN A 16 -9.50 1.04 -15.30
CA GLN A 16 -10.95 1.00 -15.05
C GLN A 16 -11.34 0.72 -13.60
N VAL A 17 -10.49 0.04 -12.83
CA VAL A 17 -10.80 -0.39 -11.45
C VAL A 17 -10.09 0.44 -10.38
N LEU A 18 -9.34 1.47 -10.78
CA LEU A 18 -8.48 2.22 -9.86
C LEU A 18 -9.26 3.12 -8.90
N GLY A 19 -10.48 3.52 -9.24
CA GLY A 19 -11.34 4.31 -8.38
C GLY A 19 -12.76 4.43 -8.90
N SER A 20 -13.72 4.64 -8.01
CA SER A 20 -15.13 4.91 -8.33
C SER A 20 -15.35 6.34 -8.82
N SER A 21 -14.56 7.29 -8.31
CA SER A 21 -14.59 8.70 -8.67
C SER A 21 -13.21 9.16 -9.20
N PRO A 22 -13.13 10.33 -9.88
CA PRO A 22 -11.85 10.93 -10.23
C PRO A 22 -10.93 11.15 -9.02
N ARG A 23 -11.50 11.45 -7.84
CA ARG A 23 -10.74 11.57 -6.59
C ARG A 23 -10.11 10.23 -6.19
N ASP A 24 -10.91 9.17 -6.15
CA ASP A 24 -10.45 7.84 -5.75
C ASP A 24 -9.38 7.33 -6.71
N PHE A 25 -9.58 7.57 -8.02
CA PHE A 25 -8.60 7.24 -9.04
C PHE A 25 -7.24 7.91 -8.76
N LEU A 26 -7.26 9.21 -8.47
CA LEU A 26 -6.04 9.97 -8.22
C LEU A 26 -5.36 9.57 -6.90
N GLN A 27 -6.13 9.22 -5.87
CA GLN A 27 -5.58 8.73 -4.60
C GLN A 27 -4.92 7.35 -4.74
N ASN A 28 -5.40 6.50 -5.64
CA ASN A 28 -4.84 5.16 -5.87
C ASN A 28 -3.73 5.11 -6.94
N LEU A 29 -3.40 6.24 -7.57
CA LEU A 29 -2.42 6.29 -8.66
C LEU A 29 -1.00 5.92 -8.21
N ASP A 30 -0.66 6.22 -6.96
CA ASP A 30 0.64 5.87 -6.35
C ASP A 30 0.80 4.35 -6.23
N ALA A 31 -0.27 3.61 -5.90
CA ALA A 31 -0.24 2.15 -5.84
C ALA A 31 -0.05 1.52 -7.23
N LEU A 32 -0.66 2.09 -8.27
CA LEU A 32 -0.42 1.69 -9.65
C LEU A 32 1.03 1.94 -10.05
N HIS A 33 1.60 3.10 -9.70
CA HIS A 33 3.00 3.39 -9.97
C HIS A 33 3.95 2.41 -9.27
N ASP A 34 3.68 2.04 -8.03
CA ASP A 34 4.46 1.02 -7.32
C ASP A 34 4.43 -0.33 -8.05
N HIS A 35 3.28 -0.73 -8.61
CA HIS A 35 3.16 -1.92 -9.45
C HIS A 35 3.99 -1.78 -10.74
N LEU A 36 3.83 -0.67 -11.46
CA LEU A 36 4.56 -0.41 -12.71
C LEU A 36 6.07 -0.33 -12.49
N ALA A 37 6.54 0.12 -11.33
CA ALA A 37 7.97 0.18 -10.99
C ALA A 37 8.60 -1.23 -10.90
N THR A 38 7.80 -2.28 -10.71
CA THR A 38 8.29 -3.67 -10.77
C THR A 38 8.51 -4.15 -12.21
N ILE A 39 7.77 -3.59 -13.17
CA ILE A 39 7.84 -3.93 -14.60
C ILE A 39 8.91 -3.08 -15.29
N TYR A 40 9.06 -1.81 -14.87
CA TYR A 40 9.97 -0.83 -15.44
C TYR A 40 11.05 -0.42 -14.44
N PRO A 41 12.19 -1.15 -14.35
CA PRO A 41 13.30 -0.81 -13.47
C PRO A 41 13.79 0.62 -13.71
N GLY A 42 13.95 1.39 -12.64
CA GLY A 42 14.42 2.77 -12.69
C GLY A 42 13.33 3.82 -12.94
N MET A 43 12.06 3.42 -13.05
CA MET A 43 10.94 4.35 -13.13
C MET A 43 10.88 5.26 -11.88
N ARG A 44 10.85 6.57 -12.11
CA ARG A 44 10.62 7.58 -11.06
C ARG A 44 9.24 8.19 -11.25
N ALA A 45 8.27 7.60 -10.56
CA ALA A 45 6.89 8.04 -10.61
C ALA A 45 6.69 9.32 -9.78
N PRO A 46 5.80 10.22 -10.23
CA PRO A 46 5.29 11.27 -9.37
C PRO A 46 4.31 10.70 -8.33
N SER A 47 4.16 11.42 -7.22
CA SER A 47 3.17 11.12 -6.18
C SER A 47 2.00 12.10 -6.20
N PHE A 48 0.82 11.58 -5.89
CA PHE A 48 -0.44 12.33 -5.91
C PHE A 48 -1.13 12.28 -4.56
N ARG A 49 -1.62 13.44 -4.11
CA ARG A 49 -2.48 13.54 -2.93
C ARG A 49 -3.67 14.43 -3.23
N CYS A 50 -4.85 14.04 -2.78
CA CYS A 50 -6.06 14.85 -2.88
C CYS A 50 -6.43 15.41 -1.51
N THR A 51 -6.75 16.70 -1.45
CA THR A 51 -7.41 17.34 -0.30
C THR A 51 -8.61 18.13 -0.79
N GLU A 52 -9.54 18.45 0.10
CA GLU A 52 -10.66 19.35 -0.19
C GLU A 52 -10.38 20.70 0.46
N ARG A 53 -10.64 21.76 -0.29
CA ARG A 53 -10.58 23.11 0.25
C ARG A 53 -11.80 23.32 1.18
N PRO A 54 -11.58 23.69 2.45
CA PRO A 54 -12.69 23.85 3.41
C PRO A 54 -13.72 24.93 3.03
N GLU A 55 -13.31 25.91 2.24
CA GLU A 55 -14.12 27.09 1.89
C GLU A 55 -15.21 26.80 0.85
N ASP A 56 -14.90 25.99 -0.17
CA ASP A 56 -15.74 25.79 -1.35
C ASP A 56 -15.88 24.31 -1.77
N GLY A 57 -15.27 23.38 -1.01
CA GLY A 57 -15.28 21.95 -1.32
C GLY A 57 -14.47 21.58 -2.57
N THR A 58 -13.70 22.51 -3.15
CA THR A 58 -12.92 22.23 -4.37
C THR A 58 -11.87 21.16 -4.09
N LEU A 59 -11.79 20.18 -4.99
CA LEU A 59 -10.76 19.15 -4.95
C LEU A 59 -9.40 19.75 -5.35
N ILE A 60 -8.44 19.70 -4.43
CA ILE A 60 -7.06 20.12 -4.64
C ILE A 60 -6.18 18.89 -4.81
N LEU A 61 -5.62 18.74 -6.01
CA LEU A 61 -4.63 17.72 -6.33
C LEU A 61 -3.22 18.28 -6.08
N HIS A 62 -2.52 17.70 -5.11
CA HIS A 62 -1.11 17.93 -4.85
C HIS A 62 -0.27 16.97 -5.70
N TYR A 63 0.63 17.52 -6.51
CA TYR A 63 1.48 16.78 -7.44
C TYR A 63 2.96 16.95 -7.07
N TYR A 64 3.55 15.86 -6.60
CA TYR A 64 4.94 15.76 -6.22
C TYR A 64 5.72 15.06 -7.33
N SER A 65 6.76 15.69 -7.86
CA SER A 65 7.56 15.14 -8.95
C SER A 65 8.99 15.63 -8.87
N GLU A 66 9.96 14.78 -9.21
CA GLU A 66 11.35 15.22 -9.44
C GLU A 66 11.52 15.95 -10.77
N ARG A 67 10.63 15.69 -11.73
CA ARG A 67 10.68 16.24 -13.09
C ARG A 67 9.83 17.50 -13.20
N GLU A 68 10.42 18.58 -13.70
CA GLU A 68 9.75 19.85 -13.94
C GLU A 68 9.15 19.91 -15.37
N GLY A 69 8.14 20.76 -15.57
CA GLY A 69 7.54 21.00 -16.89
C GLY A 69 6.54 19.93 -17.36
N LEU A 70 6.16 18.99 -16.47
CA LEU A 70 5.19 17.94 -16.78
C LEU A 70 3.76 18.27 -16.31
N GLU A 71 3.50 19.50 -15.85
CA GLU A 71 2.16 19.91 -15.40
C GLU A 71 1.07 19.73 -16.48
N PRO A 72 1.31 20.07 -17.77
CA PRO A 72 0.32 19.87 -18.82
C PRO A 72 -0.09 18.40 -19.01
N ILE A 73 0.82 17.46 -18.73
CA ILE A 73 0.52 16.02 -18.81
C ILE A 73 -0.50 15.64 -17.72
N VAL A 74 -0.31 16.14 -16.50
CA VAL A 74 -1.25 15.89 -15.39
C VAL A 74 -2.62 16.47 -15.71
N ILE A 75 -2.68 17.68 -16.25
CA ILE A 75 -3.95 18.31 -16.68
C ILE A 75 -4.66 17.45 -17.73
N GLY A 76 -3.93 16.98 -18.75
CA GLY A 76 -4.48 16.11 -19.78
C GLY A 76 -4.96 14.76 -19.22
N LEU A 77 -4.20 14.17 -18.31
CA LEU A 77 -4.53 12.91 -17.65
C LEU A 77 -5.82 13.03 -16.83
N VAL A 78 -5.92 14.04 -15.96
CA VAL A 78 -7.12 14.25 -15.12
C VAL A 78 -8.36 14.46 -15.98
N LYS A 79 -8.27 15.28 -17.04
CA LYS A 79 -9.38 15.49 -17.97
C LYS A 79 -9.76 14.23 -18.74
N ALA A 80 -8.79 13.44 -19.17
CA ALA A 80 -9.03 12.18 -19.87
C ALA A 80 -9.70 11.15 -18.96
N VAL A 81 -9.21 11.00 -17.71
CA VAL A 81 -9.80 10.09 -16.71
C VAL A 81 -11.23 10.49 -16.40
N ALA A 82 -11.48 11.76 -16.07
CA ALA A 82 -12.82 12.23 -15.73
C ALA A 82 -13.81 12.00 -16.88
N SER A 83 -13.44 12.38 -18.11
CA SER A 83 -14.34 12.26 -19.26
C SER A 83 -14.52 10.83 -19.74
N LYS A 84 -13.44 10.04 -19.84
CA LYS A 84 -13.48 8.70 -20.43
C LYS A 84 -13.91 7.61 -19.46
N LEU A 85 -13.49 7.68 -18.19
CA LEU A 85 -13.79 6.65 -17.19
C LEU A 85 -15.04 6.99 -16.38
N HIS A 86 -15.20 8.25 -15.98
CA HIS A 86 -16.26 8.65 -15.06
C HIS A 86 -17.40 9.44 -15.74
N LYS A 87 -17.30 9.71 -17.04
CA LYS A 87 -18.29 10.47 -17.83
C LYS A 87 -18.59 11.86 -17.22
N THR A 88 -17.57 12.47 -16.60
CA THR A 88 -17.65 13.80 -15.98
C THR A 88 -16.74 14.78 -16.71
N GLU A 89 -17.20 16.01 -16.92
CA GLU A 89 -16.36 17.07 -17.48
C GLU A 89 -15.78 17.92 -16.36
N VAL A 90 -14.45 17.94 -16.26
CA VAL A 90 -13.74 18.72 -15.24
C VAL A 90 -12.90 19.83 -15.85
N GLU A 91 -12.88 20.96 -15.15
CA GLU A 91 -11.91 22.02 -15.33
C GLU A 91 -10.75 21.83 -14.35
N VAL A 92 -9.53 22.00 -14.85
CA VAL A 92 -8.30 21.80 -14.06
C VAL A 92 -7.42 23.02 -14.22
N GLU A 93 -7.16 23.71 -13.12
CA GLU A 93 -6.37 24.94 -13.08
C GLU A 93 -5.18 24.79 -12.14
N VAL A 94 -4.02 25.34 -12.52
CA VAL A 94 -2.85 25.39 -11.62
C VAL A 94 -3.04 26.54 -10.65
N VAL A 95 -3.19 26.23 -9.35
CA VAL A 95 -3.37 27.24 -8.30
C VAL A 95 -2.07 27.61 -7.61
N GLN A 96 -1.13 26.66 -7.50
CA GLN A 96 0.19 26.89 -6.92
C GLN A 96 1.23 26.13 -7.72
N ARG A 97 2.33 26.81 -8.06
CA ARG A 97 3.53 26.17 -8.62
C ARG A 97 4.56 25.98 -7.51
N LYS A 98 5.55 25.12 -7.77
CA LYS A 98 6.70 24.95 -6.89
C LYS A 98 7.37 26.30 -6.61
N SER A 99 7.64 26.55 -5.33
CA SER A 99 8.26 27.77 -4.82
C SER A 99 9.14 27.43 -3.61
N SER A 100 9.80 28.43 -3.03
CA SER A 100 10.56 28.25 -1.78
C SER A 100 9.69 27.80 -0.59
N THR A 101 8.38 28.05 -0.65
CA THR A 101 7.41 27.73 0.40
C THR A 101 6.54 26.51 0.07
N CYS A 102 6.59 26.01 -1.16
CA CYS A 102 5.78 24.89 -1.63
C CYS A 102 6.61 23.98 -2.52
N ASP A 103 6.79 22.74 -2.08
CA ASP A 103 7.61 21.72 -2.75
C ASP A 103 6.89 21.00 -3.90
N HIS A 104 5.61 21.30 -4.13
CA HIS A 104 4.76 20.62 -5.10
C HIS A 104 3.88 21.59 -5.89
N VAL A 105 3.26 21.08 -6.96
CA VAL A 105 2.26 21.82 -7.74
C VAL A 105 0.88 21.46 -7.20
N GLN A 106 -0.02 22.45 -7.11
CA GLN A 106 -1.41 22.22 -6.74
C GLN A 106 -2.31 22.54 -7.91
N PHE A 107 -3.22 21.62 -8.21
CA PHE A 107 -4.27 21.79 -9.22
C PHE A 107 -5.64 21.86 -8.54
N ALA A 108 -6.44 22.86 -8.87
CA ALA A 108 -7.85 22.87 -8.53
C ALA A 108 -8.63 22.13 -9.62
N ILE A 109 -9.44 21.15 -9.20
CA ILE A 109 -10.30 20.36 -10.09
C ILE A 109 -11.75 20.75 -9.76
N ARG A 110 -12.46 21.29 -10.74
CA ARG A 110 -13.87 21.71 -10.61
C ARG A 110 -14.72 20.97 -11.63
N ASP A 111 -15.88 20.50 -11.22
CA ASP A 111 -16.87 19.95 -12.16
C ASP A 111 -17.50 21.09 -12.96
N ARG A 112 -17.61 20.93 -14.29
CA ARG A 112 -18.30 21.90 -15.15
C ARG A 112 -19.81 21.77 -15.07
N ASN A 113 -20.34 20.60 -14.73
CA ASN A 113 -21.77 20.31 -14.69
C ASN A 113 -22.14 19.64 -13.36
N PRO A 114 -22.11 20.38 -12.23
CA PRO A 114 -22.51 19.81 -10.94
C PRO A 114 -23.94 19.23 -10.95
N SER A 115 -24.81 19.74 -11.84
CA SER A 115 -26.24 19.46 -11.85
C SER A 115 -26.68 18.13 -12.49
N LYS A 116 -25.79 17.30 -13.05
CA LYS A 116 -26.19 16.07 -13.76
C LYS A 116 -25.75 14.75 -13.10
N ASN A 117 -24.84 14.80 -12.13
CA ASN A 117 -24.34 13.59 -11.44
C ASN A 117 -24.57 13.62 -9.92
N GLN A 118 -25.20 14.66 -9.37
CA GLN A 118 -25.38 14.84 -7.93
C GLN A 118 -26.65 14.20 -7.34
N THR A 119 -27.48 13.49 -8.12
CA THR A 119 -28.73 12.92 -7.59
C THR A 119 -28.72 11.43 -7.27
N ASP A 120 -27.66 10.64 -7.50
CA ASP A 120 -27.72 9.20 -7.16
C ASP A 120 -26.42 8.54 -6.63
N GLN A 121 -25.27 9.24 -6.53
CA GLN A 121 -24.01 8.59 -6.11
C GLN A 121 -23.04 9.44 -5.27
N GLU A 122 -23.40 10.66 -4.87
CA GLU A 122 -22.75 11.25 -3.71
C GLU A 122 -23.31 10.51 -2.50
N THR A 123 -22.55 9.51 -2.05
CA THR A 123 -22.57 8.89 -0.72
C THR A 123 -23.82 9.31 0.06
N GLU A 124 -24.84 8.45 0.13
CA GLU A 124 -25.57 8.36 1.40
C GLU A 124 -24.45 8.20 2.43
N GLU A 125 -24.12 9.29 3.14
CA GLU A 125 -23.37 9.20 4.39
C GLU A 125 -24.08 8.10 5.13
N PHE A 126 -23.48 6.90 5.15
CA PHE A 126 -24.20 5.72 5.58
C PHE A 126 -24.83 6.08 6.93
N GLU A 127 -26.13 5.85 7.11
CA GLU A 127 -26.79 6.02 8.42
C GLU A 127 -26.08 5.23 9.53
N THR A 128 -25.16 4.34 9.17
CA THR A 128 -24.30 3.54 10.04
C THR A 128 -23.02 4.25 10.51
N LEU A 129 -22.65 5.42 9.96
CA LEU A 129 -21.51 6.21 10.44
C LEU A 129 -21.86 6.87 11.78
N SER A 130 -21.44 6.20 12.86
CA SER A 130 -21.62 6.71 14.21
C SER A 130 -20.66 7.86 14.50
N MET A 131 -21.20 8.97 15.01
CA MET A 131 -20.42 10.09 15.58
C MET A 131 -19.72 9.74 16.90
N GLU A 132 -20.12 8.66 17.56
CA GLU A 132 -19.49 8.17 18.79
C GLU A 132 -18.35 7.19 18.51
N ASN A 133 -17.29 7.28 19.31
CA ASN A 133 -16.20 6.30 19.33
C ASN A 133 -16.71 4.94 19.83
N LYS A 134 -17.06 4.03 18.91
CA LYS A 134 -17.57 2.69 19.25
C LYS A 134 -16.50 1.69 19.67
N ILE A 135 -15.22 1.96 19.37
CA ILE A 135 -14.11 1.08 19.71
C ILE A 135 -13.18 1.76 20.71
N SER A 136 -12.84 1.05 21.80
CA SER A 136 -11.85 1.54 22.75
C SER A 136 -10.43 1.37 22.18
N PRO A 137 -9.43 2.18 22.62
CA PRO A 137 -8.04 1.99 22.21
C PRO A 137 -7.51 0.58 22.49
N ALA A 138 -7.92 -0.04 23.61
CA ALA A 138 -7.52 -1.40 23.95
C ALA A 138 -8.08 -2.43 22.94
N THR A 139 -9.34 -2.27 22.51
CA THR A 139 -9.93 -3.12 21.47
C THR A 139 -9.25 -2.90 20.13
N PHE A 140 -8.95 -1.65 19.76
CA PHE A 140 -8.22 -1.32 18.54
C PHE A 140 -6.83 -1.96 18.50
N CYS A 141 -6.06 -1.90 19.60
CA CYS A 141 -4.74 -2.53 19.67
C CYS A 141 -4.77 -4.06 19.52
N ARG A 142 -5.90 -4.69 19.89
CA ARG A 142 -6.12 -6.14 19.69
C ARG A 142 -6.60 -6.47 18.29
N ALA A 143 -7.42 -5.60 17.70
CA ALA A 143 -7.89 -5.76 16.33
C ALA A 143 -6.75 -5.59 15.33
N PHE A 144 -5.83 -4.66 15.58
CA PHE A 144 -4.66 -4.39 14.75
C PHE A 144 -3.36 -4.59 15.56
N PRO A 145 -2.87 -5.83 15.77
CA PRO A 145 -1.67 -6.10 16.56
C PRO A 145 -0.38 -5.51 15.97
N PHE A 146 -0.40 -5.22 14.66
CA PHE A 146 0.69 -4.59 13.93
C PHE A 146 0.34 -3.16 13.52
N HIS A 147 0.42 -2.25 14.50
CA HIS A 147 0.34 -0.82 14.22
C HIS A 147 1.30 -0.02 15.10
N ILE A 148 1.64 1.19 14.64
CA ILE A 148 2.46 2.16 15.40
C ILE A 148 1.83 3.54 15.20
N MET A 149 1.56 4.28 16.28
CA MET A 149 1.18 5.68 16.22
C MET A 149 2.30 6.55 16.77
N PHE A 150 2.67 7.60 16.06
CA PHE A 150 3.72 8.53 16.48
C PHE A 150 3.40 9.98 16.12
N ASP A 151 3.99 10.93 16.86
CA ASP A 151 3.77 12.37 16.66
C ASP A 151 4.73 13.00 15.64
N ARG A 152 4.62 14.32 15.44
CA ARG A 152 5.49 15.09 14.54
C ARG A 152 6.98 15.04 14.89
N SER A 153 7.31 14.77 16.14
CA SER A 153 8.68 14.61 16.63
C SER A 153 9.14 13.15 16.62
N HIS A 154 8.38 12.27 15.94
CA HIS A 154 8.62 10.83 15.79
C HIS A 154 8.55 10.04 17.09
N PHE A 155 8.02 10.61 18.17
CA PHE A 155 7.83 9.87 19.42
C PHE A 155 6.64 8.94 19.30
N VAL A 156 6.85 7.68 19.66
CA VAL A 156 5.80 6.66 19.64
C VAL A 156 4.82 6.94 20.78
N ARG A 157 3.53 7.03 20.44
CA ARG A 157 2.42 7.28 21.36
C ARG A 157 1.58 6.04 21.62
N GLN A 158 1.48 5.15 20.64
CA GLN A 158 0.75 3.88 20.73
C GLN A 158 1.43 2.83 19.86
N ALA A 159 1.38 1.57 20.28
CA ALA A 159 1.83 0.43 19.49
C ALA A 159 0.88 -0.76 19.67
N GLY A 160 0.75 -1.56 18.61
CA GLY A 160 -0.02 -2.80 18.64
C GLY A 160 0.62 -3.87 19.53
N THR A 161 -0.21 -4.79 20.01
CA THR A 161 0.19 -5.80 21.01
C THR A 161 1.34 -6.68 20.52
N SER A 162 1.27 -7.17 19.28
CA SER A 162 2.29 -8.04 18.70
C SER A 162 3.58 -7.29 18.37
N VAL A 163 3.48 -6.07 17.84
CA VAL A 163 4.67 -5.26 17.56
C VAL A 163 5.37 -4.85 18.85
N ALA A 164 4.63 -4.47 19.90
CA ALA A 164 5.20 -4.16 21.22
C ALA A 164 5.84 -5.38 21.89
N ARG A 165 5.25 -6.58 21.72
CA ARG A 165 5.83 -7.85 22.20
C ARG A 165 7.17 -8.14 21.55
N VAL A 166 7.26 -7.95 20.23
CA VAL A 166 8.43 -8.30 19.43
C VAL A 166 9.51 -7.23 19.51
N LEU A 167 9.11 -5.97 19.66
CA LEU A 167 9.99 -4.81 19.81
C LEU A 167 9.63 -4.04 21.10
N PRO A 168 10.05 -4.54 22.28
CA PRO A 168 9.70 -3.93 23.57
C PRO A 168 10.14 -2.47 23.71
N ALA A 169 11.16 -2.05 22.96
CA ALA A 169 11.62 -0.66 22.94
C ALA A 169 10.51 0.34 22.55
N LEU A 170 9.51 -0.07 21.77
CA LEU A 170 8.37 0.78 21.40
C LEU A 170 7.46 1.15 22.58
N THR A 171 7.53 0.40 23.69
CA THR A 171 6.75 0.70 24.89
C THR A 171 7.39 1.79 25.76
N GLN A 172 8.64 2.19 25.46
CA GLN A 172 9.32 3.24 26.22
C GLN A 172 8.77 4.61 25.81
N PRO A 173 8.45 5.50 26.77
CA PRO A 173 7.80 6.79 26.48
C PRO A 173 8.71 7.75 25.68
N THR A 174 10.02 7.55 25.72
CA THR A 174 11.01 8.35 24.99
C THR A 174 11.41 7.72 23.65
N CYS A 175 10.75 6.63 23.24
CA CYS A 175 11.11 5.92 22.02
C CYS A 175 10.77 6.74 20.77
N ARG A 176 11.76 6.93 19.91
CA ARG A 176 11.55 7.47 18.57
C ARG A 176 11.47 6.35 17.55
N VAL A 177 10.48 6.40 16.67
CA VAL A 177 10.30 5.38 15.64
C VAL A 177 11.51 5.30 14.70
N THR A 178 12.20 6.43 14.47
CA THR A 178 13.41 6.53 13.65
C THR A 178 14.66 5.90 14.28
N GLU A 179 14.67 5.67 15.60
CA GLU A 179 15.77 4.98 16.30
C GLU A 179 15.67 3.45 16.23
N LEU A 180 14.50 2.96 15.83
CA LEU A 180 14.21 1.54 15.69
C LEU A 180 14.08 1.13 14.22
N PHE A 181 13.56 2.00 13.37
CA PHE A 181 13.24 1.70 11.98
C PHE A 181 13.96 2.61 10.99
N THR A 182 14.29 2.02 9.85
CA THR A 182 14.66 2.73 8.63
C THR A 182 13.54 2.60 7.61
N MET A 183 13.27 3.68 6.89
CA MET A 183 12.32 3.69 5.79
C MET A 183 13.01 3.13 4.54
N VAL A 184 12.54 1.99 4.06
CA VAL A 184 13.01 1.34 2.83
C VAL A 184 12.22 1.84 1.62
N ARG A 185 10.92 2.09 1.81
CA ARG A 185 10.04 2.68 0.81
C ARG A 185 9.07 3.65 1.46
N PRO A 186 8.77 4.80 0.82
CA PRO A 186 9.46 5.37 -0.34
C PRO A 186 10.92 5.79 -0.01
N HIS A 187 11.76 6.03 -1.02
CA HIS A 187 13.18 6.40 -0.83
C HIS A 187 13.32 7.90 -0.49
N VAL A 188 12.73 8.30 0.63
CA VAL A 188 12.75 9.68 1.14
C VAL A 188 13.22 9.69 2.59
N ASN A 189 13.67 10.85 3.08
CA ASN A 189 14.03 10.98 4.49
C ASN A 189 12.81 10.70 5.36
N PHE A 190 13.00 9.93 6.44
CA PHE A 190 11.94 9.57 7.39
C PHE A 190 11.55 10.77 8.27
N THR A 191 10.85 11.73 7.66
CA THR A 191 10.30 12.92 8.33
C THR A 191 8.78 12.93 8.24
N PHE A 192 8.10 13.56 9.20
CA PHE A 192 6.64 13.62 9.21
C PHE A 192 6.08 14.25 7.93
N ASN A 193 6.70 15.34 7.45
CA ASN A 193 6.28 16.04 6.24
C ASN A 193 6.44 15.18 4.98
N ASN A 194 7.54 14.43 4.88
CA ASN A 194 7.77 13.55 3.73
C ASN A 194 6.78 12.38 3.71
N ILE A 195 6.43 11.83 4.87
CA ILE A 195 5.38 10.80 4.97
C ILE A 195 4.05 11.37 4.50
N LEU A 196 3.69 12.57 4.97
CA LEU A 196 2.44 13.23 4.58
C LEU A 196 2.38 13.60 3.09
N ALA A 197 3.53 13.90 2.48
CA ALA A 197 3.64 14.14 1.04
C ALA A 197 3.42 12.87 0.20
N HIS A 198 3.81 11.70 0.73
CA HIS A 198 3.72 10.39 0.06
C HIS A 198 2.68 9.49 0.74
N ILE A 199 1.64 10.06 1.34
CA ILE A 199 0.69 9.34 2.20
C ILE A 199 -0.02 8.18 1.49
N ASN A 200 -0.21 8.30 0.17
CA ASN A 200 -0.87 7.31 -0.67
C ASN A 200 0.07 6.19 -1.17
N THR A 201 1.37 6.27 -0.85
CA THR A 201 2.34 5.22 -1.21
C THR A 201 2.37 4.11 -0.18
N VAL A 202 2.87 2.93 -0.58
CA VAL A 202 3.09 1.84 0.37
C VAL A 202 4.40 2.04 1.13
N PHE A 203 4.30 2.13 2.45
CA PHE A 203 5.46 2.28 3.32
C PHE A 203 6.03 0.93 3.71
N VAL A 204 7.36 0.82 3.64
CA VAL A 204 8.08 -0.36 4.12
C VAL A 204 9.14 0.09 5.12
N LEU A 205 8.94 -0.26 6.38
CA LEU A 205 9.88 -0.01 7.47
C LEU A 205 10.68 -1.27 7.77
N LYS A 206 11.99 -1.13 7.96
CA LYS A 206 12.88 -2.23 8.37
C LYS A 206 13.52 -1.90 9.71
N THR A 207 13.52 -2.85 10.64
CA THR A 207 14.22 -2.68 11.92
C THR A 207 15.72 -2.49 11.70
N LEU A 208 16.32 -1.59 12.47
CA LEU A 208 17.77 -1.42 12.53
C LEU A 208 18.40 -2.65 13.19
N ASP A 209 19.31 -3.32 12.49
CA ASP A 209 20.02 -4.48 13.04
C ASP A 209 21.19 -3.98 13.91
N LYS A 210 20.93 -3.82 15.20
CA LYS A 210 21.95 -3.32 16.15
C LYS A 210 22.93 -4.42 16.61
N GLU A 211 22.64 -5.70 16.35
CA GLU A 211 23.40 -6.83 16.93
C GLU A 211 23.69 -8.00 15.97
N ASN A 212 23.48 -7.87 14.66
CA ASN A 212 23.66 -8.97 13.68
C ASN A 212 22.93 -10.27 14.07
N SER A 213 21.80 -10.14 14.78
CA SER A 213 21.05 -11.30 15.29
C SER A 213 20.28 -12.04 14.18
N GLY A 214 20.27 -11.49 12.95
CA GLY A 214 19.48 -12.01 11.84
C GLY A 214 17.97 -11.77 11.99
N LYS A 215 17.52 -11.16 13.09
CA LYS A 215 16.11 -10.88 13.40
C LYS A 215 15.66 -9.53 12.85
N SER A 216 16.00 -9.21 11.61
CA SER A 216 15.50 -8.00 10.98
C SER A 216 14.04 -8.20 10.56
N ILE A 217 13.15 -7.34 11.03
CA ILE A 217 11.73 -7.40 10.69
C ILE A 217 11.45 -6.30 9.67
N ARG A 218 10.74 -6.66 8.62
CA ARG A 218 10.19 -5.71 7.65
C ARG A 218 8.69 -5.62 7.87
N LEU A 219 8.19 -4.41 8.06
CA LEU A 219 6.78 -4.11 8.20
C LEU A 219 6.36 -3.35 6.94
N LYS A 220 5.35 -3.87 6.24
CA LYS A 220 4.78 -3.25 5.04
C LYS A 220 3.38 -2.78 5.39
N GLY A 221 3.03 -1.55 5.02
CA GLY A 221 1.76 -0.98 5.42
C GLY A 221 1.48 0.38 4.83
N GLN A 222 0.40 0.97 5.30
CA GLN A 222 -0.02 2.32 4.96
C GLN A 222 0.16 3.27 6.14
N MET A 223 0.50 4.51 5.83
CA MET A 223 0.51 5.60 6.79
C MET A 223 -0.81 6.35 6.68
N LEU A 224 -1.44 6.65 7.82
CA LEU A 224 -2.69 7.38 7.91
C LEU A 224 -2.48 8.57 8.84
N TYR A 225 -2.79 9.76 8.38
CA TYR A 225 -2.77 10.95 9.23
C TYR A 225 -4.09 11.06 9.99
N VAL A 226 -4.01 11.16 11.31
CA VAL A 226 -5.16 11.30 12.22
C VAL A 226 -5.26 12.76 12.65
N PRO A 227 -6.08 13.60 12.00
CA PRO A 227 -6.08 15.05 12.22
C PRO A 227 -6.54 15.44 13.63
N GLU A 228 -7.40 14.65 14.27
CA GLU A 228 -7.97 14.94 15.60
C GLU A 228 -6.91 14.93 16.70
N THR A 229 -5.84 14.14 16.52
CA THR A 229 -4.76 13.98 17.51
C THR A 229 -3.39 14.43 16.99
N ASP A 230 -3.32 14.88 15.72
CA ASP A 230 -2.07 15.23 15.02
C ASP A 230 -1.03 14.08 15.05
N LEU A 231 -1.51 12.84 14.92
CA LEU A 231 -0.68 11.63 14.93
C LEU A 231 -0.61 11.00 13.55
N MET A 232 0.50 10.30 13.29
CA MET A 232 0.64 9.39 12.17
C MET A 232 0.41 7.97 12.65
N LEU A 233 -0.58 7.28 12.09
CA LEU A 233 -0.87 5.87 12.30
C LEU A 233 -0.26 5.05 11.15
N PHE A 234 0.70 4.20 11.47
CA PHE A 234 1.20 3.18 10.57
C PHE A 234 0.44 1.87 10.81
N LEU A 235 -0.48 1.51 9.91
CA LEU A 235 -1.12 0.19 9.89
C LEU A 235 -0.33 -0.72 8.97
N CYS A 236 0.16 -1.84 9.49
CA CYS A 236 1.12 -2.67 8.77
C CYS A 236 0.97 -4.15 9.05
N SER A 237 1.64 -4.96 8.23
CA SER A 237 1.77 -6.40 8.41
C SER A 237 3.24 -6.80 8.21
N PRO A 238 3.72 -7.83 8.93
CA PRO A 238 5.09 -8.31 8.76
C PRO A 238 5.25 -8.92 7.37
N SER A 239 6.33 -8.55 6.66
CA SER A 239 6.67 -9.17 5.37
C SER A 239 7.33 -10.52 5.61
N VAL A 240 6.51 -11.57 5.69
CA VAL A 240 6.91 -12.97 5.89
C VAL A 240 6.43 -13.83 4.72
N LEU A 241 7.22 -14.84 4.35
CA LEU A 241 6.92 -15.70 3.19
C LEU A 241 6.38 -17.08 3.57
N ASN A 242 6.80 -17.63 4.71
CA ASN A 242 6.46 -18.99 5.14
C ASN A 242 6.51 -19.12 6.67
N LEU A 243 6.16 -20.29 7.20
CA LEU A 243 6.15 -20.52 8.65
C LEU A 243 7.55 -20.46 9.28
N ASP A 244 8.57 -20.86 8.54
CA ASP A 244 9.97 -20.78 8.98
C ASP A 244 10.44 -19.34 9.21
N ASP A 245 10.07 -18.42 8.31
CA ASP A 245 10.42 -17.00 8.39
C ASP A 245 9.72 -16.31 9.57
N LEU A 246 8.48 -16.71 9.89
CA LEU A 246 7.80 -16.29 11.12
C LEU A 246 8.61 -16.69 12.35
N ASN A 247 8.95 -17.98 12.46
CA ASN A 247 9.66 -18.50 13.61
C ASN A 247 11.06 -17.86 13.78
N ARG A 248 11.81 -17.70 12.69
CA ARG A 248 13.13 -17.03 12.69
C ARG A 248 13.06 -15.60 13.24
N ARG A 249 11.95 -14.90 13.00
CA ARG A 249 11.71 -13.53 13.45
C ARG A 249 11.01 -13.43 14.81
N GLY A 250 10.75 -14.54 15.49
CA GLY A 250 10.05 -14.57 16.78
C GLY A 250 8.56 -14.19 16.69
N LEU A 251 7.98 -14.32 15.51
CA LEU A 251 6.58 -14.09 15.22
C LEU A 251 5.83 -15.43 15.22
N TYR A 252 4.58 -15.39 15.65
CA TYR A 252 3.70 -16.55 15.63
C TYR A 252 2.50 -16.27 14.72
N LEU A 253 1.89 -17.33 14.20
CA LEU A 253 0.66 -17.22 13.43
C LEU A 253 -0.48 -16.59 14.25
N SER A 254 -0.45 -16.71 15.59
CA SER A 254 -1.41 -16.06 16.50
C SER A 254 -1.26 -14.53 16.56
N ASP A 255 -0.12 -13.97 16.16
CA ASP A 255 0.06 -12.52 16.10
C ASP A 255 -0.64 -11.89 14.89
N ILE A 256 -0.86 -12.66 13.82
CA ILE A 256 -1.47 -12.18 12.58
C ILE A 256 -3.00 -12.38 12.68
N PRO A 257 -3.81 -11.31 12.65
CA PRO A 257 -5.27 -11.41 12.70
C PRO A 257 -5.87 -12.27 11.58
N LEU A 258 -7.06 -12.81 11.80
CA LEU A 258 -7.77 -13.61 10.80
C LEU A 258 -8.17 -12.82 9.55
N HIS A 259 -8.39 -11.51 9.67
CA HIS A 259 -8.76 -10.65 8.54
C HIS A 259 -7.55 -10.16 7.74
N ASP A 260 -6.33 -10.39 8.24
CA ASP A 260 -5.10 -9.99 7.55
C ASP A 260 -4.74 -11.05 6.51
N ALA A 261 -4.74 -10.67 5.24
CA ALA A 261 -4.42 -11.56 4.11
C ALA A 261 -3.02 -12.17 4.19
N THR A 262 -2.10 -11.57 4.96
CA THR A 262 -0.77 -12.14 5.22
C THR A 262 -0.87 -13.52 5.88
N ARG A 263 -1.89 -13.74 6.70
CA ARG A 263 -2.13 -15.04 7.36
C ARG A 263 -2.41 -16.13 6.33
N ASP A 264 -3.32 -15.85 5.41
CA ASP A 264 -3.69 -16.79 4.35
C ASP A 264 -2.53 -17.02 3.38
N LEU A 265 -1.78 -15.96 3.05
CA LEU A 265 -0.60 -16.05 2.20
C LEU A 265 0.46 -17.02 2.77
N VAL A 266 0.73 -16.95 4.07
CA VAL A 266 1.68 -17.85 4.75
C VAL A 266 1.18 -19.30 4.77
N LEU A 267 -0.14 -19.52 4.91
CA LEU A 267 -0.68 -20.88 4.88
C LEU A 267 -0.69 -21.46 3.45
N LEU A 268 -1.00 -20.61 2.46
CA LEU A 268 -0.94 -20.98 1.05
C LEU A 268 0.48 -21.33 0.61
N SER A 269 1.52 -20.64 1.12
CA SER A 269 2.90 -21.01 0.79
C SER A 269 3.27 -22.41 1.26
N GLU A 270 2.79 -22.83 2.43
CA GLU A 270 3.03 -24.20 2.94
C GLU A 270 2.27 -25.23 2.12
N GLN A 271 1.03 -24.91 1.72
CA GLN A 271 0.24 -25.76 0.84
C GLN A 271 0.93 -25.94 -0.51
N PHE A 272 1.40 -24.85 -1.14
CA PHE A 272 2.13 -24.93 -2.40
C PHE A 272 3.43 -25.71 -2.26
N GLU A 273 4.16 -25.57 -1.15
CA GLU A 273 5.38 -26.34 -0.92
C GLU A 273 5.08 -27.84 -0.76
N ALA A 274 4.00 -28.20 -0.06
CA ALA A 274 3.57 -29.59 0.10
C ALA A 274 3.11 -30.20 -1.24
N GLU A 275 2.32 -29.46 -2.02
CA GLU A 275 1.87 -29.87 -3.35
C GLU A 275 3.05 -30.05 -4.30
N TYR A 276 4.01 -29.12 -4.28
CA TYR A 276 5.24 -29.22 -5.07
C TYR A 276 6.06 -30.47 -4.72
N LYS A 277 6.21 -30.78 -3.42
CA LYS A 277 6.89 -32.01 -2.96
C LYS A 277 6.14 -33.27 -3.43
N LEU A 278 4.81 -33.27 -3.38
CA LEU A 278 3.99 -34.39 -3.82
C LEU A 278 4.13 -34.62 -5.34
N THR A 279 4.00 -33.57 -6.14
CA THR A 279 4.16 -33.62 -7.60
C THR A 279 5.52 -34.16 -7.98
N ARG A 280 6.60 -33.68 -7.35
CA ARG A 280 7.96 -34.19 -7.57
C ARG A 280 8.12 -35.67 -7.22
N ASN A 281 7.48 -36.13 -6.13
CA ASN A 281 7.51 -37.54 -5.77
C ASN A 281 6.74 -38.41 -6.78
N LEU A 282 5.61 -37.92 -7.29
CA LEU A 282 4.82 -38.60 -8.33
C LEU A 282 5.60 -38.71 -9.65
N GLU A 283 6.33 -37.67 -10.05
CA GLU A 283 7.24 -37.71 -11.21
C GLU A 283 8.30 -38.81 -11.02
N ILE A 284 9.02 -38.82 -9.90
CA ILE A 284 10.05 -39.83 -9.61
C ILE A 284 9.46 -41.25 -9.60
N LEU A 285 8.27 -41.44 -9.02
CA LEU A 285 7.61 -42.74 -8.98
C LEU A 285 7.17 -43.20 -10.37
N THR A 286 6.70 -42.27 -11.20
CA THR A 286 6.28 -42.56 -12.57
C THR A 286 7.48 -42.93 -13.43
N ASP A 287 8.60 -42.23 -13.30
CA ASP A 287 9.86 -42.56 -13.98
C ASP A 287 10.35 -43.96 -13.59
N LYS A 288 10.34 -44.28 -12.29
CA LYS A 288 10.70 -45.61 -11.80
C LYS A 288 9.75 -46.69 -12.32
N LEU A 289 8.45 -46.43 -12.31
CA LEU A 289 7.45 -47.38 -12.80
C LEU A 289 7.65 -47.66 -14.31
N GLN A 290 7.91 -46.63 -15.11
CA GLN A 290 8.23 -46.78 -16.52
C GLN A 290 9.51 -47.60 -16.73
N GLN A 291 10.54 -47.39 -15.90
CA GLN A 291 11.77 -48.17 -15.96
C GLN A 291 11.52 -49.65 -15.64
N THR A 292 10.82 -49.95 -14.54
CA THR A 292 10.48 -51.34 -14.16
C THR A 292 9.59 -52.01 -15.20
N TYR A 293 8.68 -51.27 -15.85
CA TYR A 293 7.85 -51.82 -16.92
C TYR A 293 8.68 -52.26 -18.13
N ARG A 294 9.70 -51.47 -18.52
CA ARG A 294 10.63 -51.83 -19.59
C ARG A 294 11.45 -53.06 -19.23
N GLU A 295 11.98 -53.12 -18.01
CA GLU A 295 12.74 -54.28 -17.52
C GLU A 295 11.89 -55.57 -17.56
N LEU A 296 10.62 -55.48 -17.17
CA LEU A 296 9.68 -56.61 -17.18
C LEU A 296 9.30 -57.05 -18.60
N GLU A 297 9.14 -56.12 -19.53
CA GLU A 297 8.96 -56.44 -20.96
C GLU A 297 10.18 -57.15 -21.55
N ASP A 298 11.39 -56.74 -21.17
CA ASP A 298 12.62 -57.36 -21.63
C ASP A 298 12.79 -58.77 -21.04
N GLU A 299 12.41 -59.00 -19.78
CA GLU A 299 12.35 -60.35 -19.21
C GLU A 299 11.32 -61.24 -19.90
N LYS A 300 10.14 -60.73 -20.26
CA LYS A 300 9.11 -61.51 -20.98
C LYS A 300 9.54 -61.91 -22.40
N LYS A 301 10.52 -61.22 -23.00
CA LYS A 301 11.07 -61.55 -24.32
C LYS A 301 12.20 -62.58 -24.26
N LYS A 302 12.75 -62.87 -23.07
CA LYS A 302 13.70 -63.96 -22.83
C LYS A 302 12.97 -65.29 -22.64
#